data_AF-A0A6N7MDA6-F1
#
_entry.id   AF-A0A6N7MDA6-F1
#
_cell.length_a   1.000
_cell.length_b   1.000
_cell.length_c   1.000
_cell.angle_alpha   90.00
_cell.angle_beta   90.00
_cell.angle_gamma   90.00
#
_symmetry.space_group_name_H-M   'P 1'
#
loop_
_entity.id
_entity.type
_entity.pdbx_description
1 polymer ?
#
loop_
_entity_poly.entity_id
_entity_poly.type
_entity_poly.pdbx_seq_one_letter_code
_entity_poly.pdbx_strand_id
1 'polypeptide(L)'
;MALIPVVGASGAIYGLLLAYATLFPDSVIFIFGMFPLKAPVAVLLFAAIALFSQLSNTSVGVAHLTHLAGLIFGYLYFRIRLGEDPLRIFFRRR
;
A
#
# COMPACT_ATOMS: atom_id res chain seq x y z
N MET A 1 18.57 14.54 24.15
CA MET A 1 18.02 13.53 23.24
C MET A 1 16.64 14.00 22.81
N ALA A 2 16.51 14.64 21.65
CA ALA A 2 15.22 15.08 21.15
C ALA A 2 14.48 13.85 20.61
N LEU A 3 13.27 13.58 21.12
CA LEU A 3 12.35 12.62 20.51
C LEU A 3 11.90 13.25 19.18
N ILE A 4 12.39 12.72 18.06
CA ILE A 4 11.89 13.11 16.74
C ILE A 4 10.57 12.36 16.55
N PRO A 5 9.40 13.02 16.59
CA PRO A 5 8.14 12.33 16.39
C PRO A 5 8.08 11.77 14.98
N VAL A 6 7.76 10.48 14.86
CA VAL A 6 7.40 9.88 13.58
C VAL A 6 6.01 10.41 13.21
N VAL A 7 5.95 11.34 12.26
CA VAL A 7 4.69 11.91 11.76
C VAL A 7 4.48 11.41 10.33
N GLY A 8 3.40 10.67 10.08
CA GLY A 8 3.09 10.18 8.74
C GLY A 8 1.74 9.47 8.63
N ALA A 9 0.76 10.13 8.00
CA ALA A 9 -0.54 9.53 7.65
C ALA A 9 -0.43 8.50 6.50
N SER A 10 0.68 8.52 5.77
CA SER A 10 0.89 7.73 4.57
C SER A 10 0.79 6.22 4.81
N GLY A 11 1.21 5.71 5.97
CA GLY A 11 1.00 4.30 6.32
C GLY A 11 -0.48 3.89 6.31
N ALA A 12 -1.35 4.72 6.89
CA ALA A 12 -2.80 4.48 6.86
C ALA A 12 -3.35 4.52 5.42
N ILE A 13 -2.84 5.42 4.58
CA ILE A 13 -3.22 5.51 3.16
C ILE A 13 -2.87 4.21 2.42
N TYR A 14 -1.68 3.64 2.64
CA TYR A 14 -1.31 2.36 2.03
C TYR A 14 -2.19 1.20 2.50
N GLY A 15 -2.58 1.18 3.78
CA GLY A 15 -3.57 0.21 4.28
C GLY A 15 -4.93 0.37 3.60
N LEU A 16 -5.39 1.60 3.39
CA LEU A 16 -6.64 1.91 2.70
C LEU A 16 -6.60 1.53 1.21
N LEU A 17 -5.49 1.80 0.53
CA LEU A 17 -5.30 1.42 -0.88
C LEU A 17 -5.34 -0.11 -1.05
N LEU A 18 -4.67 -0.85 -0.16
CA LEU A 18 -4.74 -2.32 -0.15
C LEU A 18 -6.18 -2.80 0.08
N ALA A 19 -6.89 -2.20 1.02
CA ALA A 19 -8.30 -2.52 1.28
C ALA A 19 -9.17 -2.30 0.03
N TYR A 20 -9.03 -1.14 -0.62
CA TYR A 20 -9.77 -0.79 -1.82
C TYR A 20 -9.50 -1.79 -2.97
N ALA A 21 -8.24 -2.09 -3.25
CA ALA A 21 -7.88 -3.03 -4.31
C ALA A 21 -8.32 -4.47 -4.01
N THR A 22 -8.46 -4.83 -2.74
CA THR A 22 -8.97 -6.14 -2.32
C THR A 22 -10.48 -6.24 -2.52
N LEU A 23 -11.23 -5.20 -2.14
CA LEU A 23 -12.70 -5.18 -2.23
C LEU A 23 -13.20 -4.91 -3.65
N PHE A 24 -12.47 -4.11 -4.43
CA PHE A 24 -12.87 -3.69 -5.78
C PHE A 24 -11.78 -4.01 -6.81
N PRO A 25 -11.41 -5.29 -7.00
CA PRO A 25 -10.25 -5.68 -7.82
C PRO A 25 -10.43 -5.40 -9.32
N ASP A 26 -11.67 -5.27 -9.80
CA ASP A 26 -11.95 -4.93 -11.21
C ASP A 26 -12.08 -3.42 -11.45
N SER A 27 -12.05 -2.61 -10.40
CA SER A 27 -12.12 -1.15 -10.56
C SER A 27 -10.89 -0.60 -11.27
N VAL A 28 -11.08 0.44 -12.07
CA VAL A 28 -10.03 1.10 -12.83
C VAL A 28 -9.62 2.39 -12.14
N ILE A 29 -8.33 2.52 -11.86
CA ILE A 29 -7.70 3.72 -11.32
C ILE A 29 -6.95 4.40 -12.46
N PHE A 30 -7.22 5.70 -12.67
CA PHE A 30 -6.50 6.51 -13.65
C PHE A 30 -5.31 7.19 -13.00
N ILE A 31 -4.10 6.73 -13.32
CA ILE A 31 -2.87 7.35 -12.82
C ILE A 31 -2.70 8.70 -13.51
N PHE A 32 -2.73 9.78 -12.72
CA PHE A 32 -2.72 11.18 -13.18
C PHE A 32 -3.78 11.49 -14.27
N GLY A 33 -4.90 10.77 -14.28
CA GLY A 33 -5.94 10.93 -15.30
C GLY A 33 -5.61 10.35 -16.68
N MET A 34 -4.43 9.77 -16.87
CA MET A 34 -3.94 9.33 -18.19
C MET A 34 -3.93 7.81 -18.37
N PHE A 35 -3.42 7.08 -17.39
CA PHE A 35 -3.17 5.64 -17.54
C PHE A 35 -4.19 4.83 -16.73
N PRO A 36 -5.15 4.14 -17.39
CA PRO A 36 -6.10 3.28 -16.70
C PRO A 36 -5.41 1.97 -16.29
N LEU A 37 -5.41 1.69 -14.99
CA LEU A 37 -4.92 0.43 -14.43
C LEU A 37 -5.97 -0.20 -13.52
N LYS A 38 -6.07 -1.53 -13.50
CA LYS A 38 -6.86 -2.22 -12.48
C LYS A 38 -6.30 -1.90 -11.09
N ALA A 39 -7.19 -1.76 -10.11
CA ALA A 39 -6.81 -1.36 -8.75
C ALA A 39 -5.66 -2.21 -8.14
N PRO A 40 -5.63 -3.55 -8.24
CA PRO A 40 -4.50 -4.34 -7.73
C PRO A 40 -3.17 -3.97 -8.37
N VAL A 41 -3.17 -3.72 -9.68
CA VAL A 41 -1.97 -3.34 -10.45
C VAL A 41 -1.48 -1.96 -10.02
N ALA A 42 -2.39 -0.98 -9.93
CA ALA A 42 -2.05 0.37 -9.49
C ALA A 42 -1.48 0.39 -8.07
N VAL A 43 -2.11 -0.34 -7.14
CA VAL A 43 -1.68 -0.39 -5.74
C VAL A 43 -0.33 -1.12 -5.60
N LEU A 44 -0.11 -2.22 -6.32
CA LEU A 44 1.19 -2.89 -6.36
C LEU A 44 2.29 -1.97 -6.91
N LEU A 45 2.00 -1.21 -7.96
CA LEU A 45 2.94 -0.25 -8.54
C LEU A 45 3.30 0.86 -7.54
N PHE A 46 2.30 1.46 -6.87
CA PHE A 46 2.56 2.47 -5.83
C PHE A 46 3.30 1.92 -4.61
N ALA A 47 3.00 0.68 -4.20
CA ALA A 47 3.72 0.01 -3.13
C ALA A 47 5.19 -0.24 -3.52
N ALA A 48 5.44 -0.76 -4.73
CA ALA A 48 6.78 -1.01 -5.24
C ALA A 48 7.61 0.27 -5.36
N ILE A 49 7.04 1.35 -5.92
CA ILE A 49 7.71 2.64 -6.04
C ILE A 49 8.07 3.20 -4.66
N ALA A 50 7.13 3.17 -3.71
CA ALA A 50 7.41 3.67 -2.37
C ALA A 50 8.49 2.84 -1.67
N LEU A 51 8.43 1.51 -1.75
CA LEU A 51 9.48 0.65 -1.17
C LEU A 51 10.84 0.92 -1.81
N PHE A 52 10.90 1.05 -3.15
CA PHE A 52 12.15 1.35 -3.85
C PHE A 52 12.70 2.74 -3.50
N SER A 53 11.84 3.76 -3.45
CA SER A 53 12.22 5.12 -3.03
C SER A 53 12.72 5.13 -1.59
N GLN A 54 12.14 4.29 -0.74
CA GLN A 54 12.54 4.15 0.66
C GLN A 54 13.89 3.46 0.83
N LEU A 55 14.20 2.47 -0.01
CA LEU A 55 15.51 1.83 -0.04
C LEU A 55 16.62 2.72 -0.62
N SER A 56 16.26 3.66 -1.50
CA SER A 56 17.22 4.55 -2.17
C SER A 56 17.46 5.88 -1.44
N ASN A 57 16.55 6.31 -0.56
CA ASN A 57 16.72 7.54 0.22
C ASN A 57 17.29 7.27 1.62
N THR A 58 18.54 7.68 1.85
CA THR A 58 19.21 7.63 3.18
C THR A 58 18.87 8.86 4.05
N SER A 59 17.76 9.54 3.81
CA SER A 59 17.36 10.73 4.57
C SER A 59 16.98 10.35 6.01
N VAL A 60 17.75 10.86 6.97
CA VAL A 60 17.55 10.67 8.41
C VAL A 60 16.34 11.52 8.86
N GLY A 61 15.21 10.88 9.15
CA GLY A 61 14.03 11.56 9.72
C GLY A 61 12.68 11.10 9.19
N VAL A 62 12.63 10.42 8.04
CA VAL A 62 11.39 9.78 7.54
C VAL A 62 11.42 8.32 7.96
N ALA A 63 10.43 7.88 8.73
CA ALA A 63 10.39 6.51 9.23
C ALA A 63 10.12 5.53 8.08
N HIS A 64 11.22 4.95 7.58
CA HIS A 64 11.34 3.93 6.53
C HIS A 64 10.55 2.63 6.77
N LEU A 65 9.72 2.56 7.81
CA LEU A 65 8.90 1.41 8.16
C LEU A 65 7.41 1.72 8.09
N THR A 66 7.01 3.00 8.00
CA THR A 66 5.61 3.43 8.11
C THR A 66 4.73 2.99 6.94
N HIS A 67 5.20 3.15 5.70
CA HIS A 67 4.46 2.68 4.52
C HIS A 67 4.31 1.15 4.49
N LEU A 68 5.39 0.42 4.80
CA LEU A 68 5.39 -1.03 4.85
C LEU A 68 4.49 -1.55 5.98
N ALA A 69 4.55 -0.94 7.16
CA ALA A 69 3.65 -1.26 8.27
C ALA A 69 2.18 -1.09 7.86
N GLY A 70 1.83 -0.01 7.15
CA GLY A 70 0.49 0.21 6.61
C GLY A 70 -0.03 -0.95 5.75
N LEU A 71 0.78 -1.39 4.78
CA LEU A 71 0.46 -2.53 3.93
C LEU A 71 0.34 -3.83 4.75
N ILE A 72 1.27 -4.07 5.67
CA ILE A 72 1.27 -5.28 6.51
C ILE A 72 0.04 -5.32 7.41
N PHE A 73 -0.26 -4.25 8.16
CA PHE A 73 -1.42 -4.21 9.05
C PHE A 73 -2.72 -4.25 8.26
N GLY A 74 -2.81 -3.60 7.09
CA GLY A 74 -3.95 -3.74 6.19
C GLY A 74 -4.15 -5.19 5.72
N TYR A 75 -3.08 -5.86 5.30
CA TYR A 75 -3.11 -7.26 4.90
C TYR A 75 -3.57 -8.17 6.04
N LEU A 76 -2.98 -8.01 7.23
CA LEU A 76 -3.34 -8.78 8.42
C LEU A 76 -4.79 -8.54 8.83
N TYR A 77 -5.27 -7.30 8.74
CA TYR A 77 -6.67 -6.97 9.03
C TYR A 77 -7.61 -7.75 8.11
N PHE A 78 -7.35 -7.76 6.79
CA PHE A 78 -8.16 -8.53 5.85
C PHE A 78 -8.11 -10.04 6.13
N ARG A 79 -6.91 -10.58 6.37
CA ARG A 79 -6.72 -12.01 6.66
C ARG A 79 -7.41 -12.44 7.95
N ILE A 80 -7.29 -11.66 9.02
CA ILE A 80 -7.72 -12.05 10.37
C ILE A 80 -9.20 -11.68 10.60
N ARG A 81 -9.63 -10.48 10.17
CA ARG A 81 -10.96 -9.97 10.49
C ARG A 81 -11.98 -10.23 9.38
N LEU A 82 -11.55 -10.23 8.12
CA LEU A 82 -12.45 -10.41 6.98
C LEU A 82 -12.36 -11.81 6.36
N GLY A 83 -11.33 -12.59 6.67
CA GLY A 83 -11.12 -13.93 6.10
C GLY A 83 -10.71 -13.92 4.62
N GLU A 84 -10.48 -12.73 4.06
CA GLU A 84 -10.09 -12.55 2.67
C GLU A 84 -8.57 -12.57 2.53
N ASP A 85 -8.10 -13.05 1.38
CA ASP A 85 -6.67 -13.05 1.04
C ASP A 85 -6.39 -12.02 -0.07
N PRO A 86 -5.87 -10.83 0.28
CA PRO A 86 -5.49 -9.81 -0.69
C PRO A 86 -4.54 -10.35 -1.76
N LEU A 87 -3.56 -11.17 -1.41
CA LEU A 87 -2.59 -11.69 -2.38
C LEU A 87 -3.27 -12.62 -3.38
N ARG A 88 -4.14 -13.51 -2.91
CA ARG A 88 -4.93 -14.37 -3.79
C ARG A 88 -5.77 -13.56 -4.77
N ILE A 89 -6.40 -12.48 -4.30
CA ILE A 89 -7.23 -11.60 -5.14
C ILE A 89 -6.38 -10.87 -6.18
N PHE A 90 -5.20 -10.36 -5.78
CA PHE A 90 -4.32 -9.59 -6.65
C PHE A 90 -3.72 -10.44 -7.77
N PHE A 91 -3.46 -11.72 -7.49
CA PHE A 91 -2.88 -12.66 -8.45
C PHE A 91 -3.90 -13.63 -9.07
N ARG A 92 -5.20 -13.44 -8.82
CA ARG A 92 -6.24 -14.27 -9.43
C ARG A 92 -6.27 -14.00 -10.93
N ARG A 93 -5.77 -14.95 -11.72
CA ARG A 93 -6.05 -15.01 -13.16
C ARG A 93 -7.53 -15.29 -13.33
N ARG A 94 -8.26 -14.37 -13.94
CA ARG A 94 -9.56 -14.69 -14.53
C ARG A 94 -9.35 -15.22 -15.93
#